data_AF-A0AAE3SI98-F1
#
_entry.id   AF-A0AAE3SI98-F1
#
_cell.length_a   1.000
_cell.length_b   1.000
_cell.length_c   1.000
_cell.angle_alpha   90.00
_cell.angle_beta   90.00
_cell.angle_gamma   90.00
#
_symmetry.space_group_name_H-M   'P 1'
#
loop_
_entity.id
_entity.type
_entity.pdbx_description
1 polymer ?
#
loop_
_entity_poly.entity_id
_entity_poly.type
_entity_poly.pdbx_seq_one_letter_code
_entity_poly.pdbx_strand_id
1 'polypeptide(L)'
;MKYFLTIVIFGINLSASMAQNINYEHKSIKKELTKTWGIPENNIELKELKGIKNILGKFFILPEAKFIYVGRVNSCRAGGCSTERSNNGESEFFDYFILFDKNANVKAVKVFNYAATHGYEVSSKGWLKQFVGYTTGQNLDVGKDVDTISGATISVYAITHDIKEKTNLLYEYLKVQN
;
A
#
# COMPACT_ATOMS: atom_id res chain seq x y z
N MET A 1 36.07 21.20 -52.56
CA MET A 1 35.09 20.26 -51.99
C MET A 1 35.68 19.61 -50.75
N LYS A 2 35.34 20.11 -49.55
CA LYS A 2 35.61 19.44 -48.28
C LYS A 2 34.34 19.54 -47.46
N TYR A 3 33.63 18.41 -47.36
CA TYR A 3 32.43 18.26 -46.55
C TYR A 3 32.85 18.24 -45.07
N PHE A 4 32.39 19.21 -44.28
CA PHE A 4 32.56 19.17 -42.83
C PHE A 4 31.30 18.56 -42.22
N LEU A 5 31.48 17.35 -41.70
CA LEU A 5 30.48 16.48 -41.09
C LEU A 5 29.92 17.16 -39.82
N THR A 6 28.64 17.55 -39.83
CA THR A 6 27.97 18.07 -38.63
C THR A 6 27.50 16.90 -37.78
N ILE A 7 28.20 16.63 -36.67
CA ILE A 7 27.78 15.64 -35.67
C ILE A 7 26.61 16.24 -34.88
N VAL A 8 25.41 15.73 -35.13
CA VAL A 8 24.22 16.02 -34.31
C VAL A 8 24.33 15.21 -33.03
N ILE A 9 24.73 15.86 -31.94
CA ILE A 9 24.71 15.26 -30.59
C ILE A 9 23.25 15.19 -30.15
N PHE A 10 22.68 14.00 -30.21
CA PHE A 10 21.35 13.68 -29.71
C PHE A 10 21.38 13.78 -28.18
N GLY A 11 20.94 14.94 -27.66
CA GLY A 11 20.82 15.18 -26.22
C GLY A 11 19.67 14.35 -25.65
N ILE A 12 19.96 13.16 -25.12
CA ILE A 12 19.04 12.45 -24.24
C ILE A 12 19.23 13.00 -22.83
N ASN A 13 18.50 14.08 -22.51
CA ASN A 13 18.21 14.43 -21.13
C ASN A 13 16.85 13.82 -20.79
N LEU A 14 16.86 12.60 -20.26
CA LEU A 14 15.68 12.01 -19.62
C LEU A 14 16.07 11.56 -18.21
N SER A 15 16.31 12.53 -17.33
CA SER A 15 16.26 12.29 -15.89
C SER A 15 14.79 12.12 -15.49
N ALA A 16 14.28 10.89 -15.62
CA ALA A 16 13.02 10.50 -15.02
C ALA A 16 13.19 10.45 -13.50
N SER A 17 12.94 11.56 -12.81
CA SER A 17 12.77 11.58 -11.36
C SER A 17 11.46 10.89 -11.02
N MET A 18 11.52 9.57 -10.87
CA MET A 18 10.36 8.73 -10.64
C MET A 18 9.96 8.76 -9.16
N ALA A 19 9.47 9.90 -8.68
CA ALA A 19 8.65 9.92 -7.47
C ALA A 19 7.34 9.19 -7.81
N GLN A 20 7.33 7.86 -7.68
CA GLN A 20 6.20 7.04 -8.10
C GLN A 20 4.97 7.33 -7.23
N ASN A 21 3.95 7.93 -7.84
CA ASN A 21 2.62 8.08 -7.24
C ASN A 21 1.99 6.69 -6.97
N ILE A 22 1.18 6.59 -5.91
CA ILE A 22 0.44 5.37 -5.58
C ILE A 22 -0.53 5.05 -6.73
N ASN A 23 -0.48 3.83 -7.25
CA ASN A 23 -1.37 3.38 -8.31
C ASN A 23 -2.70 2.84 -7.73
N TYR A 24 -3.68 3.72 -7.61
CA TYR A 24 -5.03 3.40 -7.11
C TYR A 24 -5.85 2.48 -8.04
N GLU A 25 -5.42 2.29 -9.28
CA GLU A 25 -6.12 1.48 -10.30
C GLU A 25 -5.36 0.20 -10.64
N HIS A 26 -4.40 -0.20 -9.80
CA HIS A 26 -3.55 -1.36 -10.08
C HIS A 26 -4.40 -2.63 -10.30
N LYS A 27 -4.10 -3.39 -11.36
CA LYS A 27 -4.86 -4.60 -11.77
C LYS A 27 -5.08 -5.63 -10.67
N SER A 28 -4.20 -5.67 -9.67
CA SER A 28 -4.35 -6.58 -8.53
C SER A 28 -5.57 -6.29 -7.67
N ILE A 29 -6.02 -5.03 -7.64
CA ILE A 29 -7.21 -4.60 -6.89
C ILE A 29 -8.44 -5.26 -7.50
N LYS A 30 -8.65 -5.09 -8.82
CA LYS A 30 -9.78 -5.70 -9.54
C LYS A 30 -9.80 -7.22 -9.36
N LYS A 31 -8.65 -7.88 -9.57
CA LYS A 31 -8.51 -9.32 -9.36
C LYS A 31 -8.85 -9.78 -7.94
N GLU A 32 -8.44 -9.03 -6.92
CA GLU A 32 -8.72 -9.41 -5.53
C GLU A 32 -10.17 -9.16 -5.15
N LEU A 33 -10.80 -8.10 -5.67
CA LEU A 33 -12.22 -7.82 -5.48
C LEU A 33 -13.09 -8.91 -6.12
N THR A 34 -12.77 -9.34 -7.36
CA THR A 34 -13.45 -10.47 -8.00
C THR A 34 -13.25 -11.76 -7.21
N LYS A 35 -12.04 -12.04 -6.75
CA LYS A 35 -11.75 -13.24 -5.95
C LYS A 35 -12.46 -13.26 -4.60
N THR A 36 -12.55 -12.12 -3.92
CA THR A 36 -13.08 -12.03 -2.54
C THR A 36 -14.60 -11.92 -2.53
N TRP A 37 -15.19 -11.20 -3.47
CA TRP A 37 -16.62 -10.86 -3.46
C TRP A 37 -17.36 -11.19 -4.75
N GLY A 38 -16.72 -11.84 -5.73
CA GLY A 38 -17.36 -12.22 -6.99
C GLY A 38 -17.74 -11.05 -7.90
N ILE A 39 -17.27 -9.83 -7.61
CA ILE A 39 -17.59 -8.64 -8.40
C ILE A 39 -16.86 -8.73 -9.75
N PRO A 40 -17.57 -8.72 -10.90
CA PRO A 40 -16.94 -8.72 -12.21
C PRO A 40 -16.02 -7.50 -12.40
N GLU A 41 -14.84 -7.68 -12.99
CA GLU A 41 -13.83 -6.60 -13.10
C GLU A 41 -14.34 -5.33 -13.82
N ASN A 42 -15.29 -5.50 -14.74
CA ASN A 42 -15.94 -4.41 -15.49
C ASN A 42 -16.96 -3.60 -14.67
N ASN A 43 -17.41 -4.12 -13.53
CA ASN A 43 -18.42 -3.48 -12.67
C ASN A 43 -17.81 -2.83 -11.42
N ILE A 44 -16.48 -2.81 -11.30
CA ILE A 44 -15.78 -2.21 -10.16
C ILE A 44 -15.64 -0.71 -10.40
N GLU A 45 -16.40 0.07 -9.64
CA GLU A 45 -16.27 1.54 -9.55
C GLU A 45 -15.78 1.91 -8.15
N LEU A 46 -14.61 2.55 -8.05
CA LEU A 46 -14.05 3.01 -6.78
C LEU A 46 -14.44 4.46 -6.54
N LYS A 47 -15.28 4.71 -5.53
CA LYS A 47 -15.67 6.08 -5.14
C LYS A 47 -14.88 6.50 -3.91
N GLU A 48 -14.03 7.52 -4.02
CA GLU A 48 -13.20 7.97 -2.90
C GLU A 48 -14.08 8.44 -1.72
N LEU A 49 -13.78 7.94 -0.52
CA LEU A 49 -14.40 8.41 0.71
C LEU A 49 -13.80 9.75 1.12
N LYS A 50 -14.64 10.79 1.12
CA LYS A 50 -14.27 12.11 1.64
C LYS A 50 -14.47 12.12 3.16
N GLY A 51 -13.50 12.68 3.89
CA GLY A 51 -13.60 12.90 5.34
C GLY A 51 -12.42 12.37 6.15
N ILE A 52 -11.70 11.36 5.62
CA ILE A 52 -10.46 10.86 6.23
C ILE A 52 -9.28 11.57 5.54
N LYS A 53 -8.49 12.34 6.30
CA LYS A 53 -7.37 13.17 5.79
C LYS A 53 -6.05 12.80 6.48
N ASN A 54 -4.94 13.32 5.96
CA ASN A 54 -3.59 13.17 6.53
C ASN A 54 -3.08 11.71 6.57
N ILE A 55 -3.44 10.92 5.57
CA ILE A 55 -2.97 9.54 5.40
C ILE A 55 -2.22 9.40 4.07
N LEU A 56 -1.27 8.46 4.01
CA LEU A 56 -0.54 8.11 2.79
C LEU A 56 -1.34 7.11 1.94
N GLY A 57 -2.46 7.55 1.39
CA GLY A 57 -3.35 6.72 0.58
C GLY A 57 -4.77 7.27 0.58
N LYS A 58 -5.72 6.43 0.15
CA LYS A 58 -7.14 6.79 0.03
C LYS A 58 -8.03 5.61 0.40
N PHE A 59 -9.17 5.92 0.98
CA PHE A 59 -10.28 4.98 1.12
C PHE A 59 -11.26 5.14 -0.03
N PHE A 60 -11.84 4.04 -0.45
CA PHE A 60 -12.90 4.01 -1.46
C PHE A 60 -14.06 3.15 -0.96
N ILE A 61 -15.27 3.54 -1.32
CA ILE A 61 -16.50 2.76 -1.14
C ILE A 61 -16.84 2.03 -2.44
N LEU A 62 -17.33 0.80 -2.24
CA LEU A 62 -17.80 -0.14 -3.25
C LEU A 62 -19.28 -0.45 -2.99
N PRO A 63 -19.97 -1.12 -3.94
CA PRO A 63 -21.34 -1.59 -3.73
C PRO A 63 -21.51 -2.40 -2.44
N GLU A 64 -22.73 -2.42 -1.89
CA GLU A 64 -23.09 -3.14 -0.65
C GLU A 64 -22.30 -2.69 0.59
N ALA A 65 -21.89 -1.42 0.65
CA ALA A 65 -21.12 -0.84 1.76
C ALA A 65 -19.82 -1.62 2.05
N LYS A 66 -19.15 -2.07 0.99
CA LYS A 66 -17.80 -2.64 1.05
C LYS A 66 -16.79 -1.50 0.91
N PHE A 67 -15.61 -1.66 1.51
CA PHE A 67 -14.59 -0.62 1.49
C PHE A 67 -13.23 -1.16 1.08
N ILE A 68 -12.40 -0.30 0.52
CA ILE A 68 -11.00 -0.58 0.25
C ILE A 68 -10.16 0.62 0.66
N TYR A 69 -9.08 0.37 1.39
CA TYR A 69 -7.98 1.31 1.53
C TYR A 69 -6.89 0.94 0.52
N VAL A 70 -6.34 1.90 -0.20
CA VAL A 70 -5.16 1.73 -1.04
C VAL A 70 -4.13 2.78 -0.64
N GLY A 71 -2.91 2.37 -0.32
CA GLY A 71 -1.93 3.28 0.25
C GLY A 71 -0.51 2.76 0.22
N ARG A 72 0.36 3.51 0.91
CA ARG A 72 1.80 3.28 0.99
C ARG A 72 2.27 3.20 2.42
N VAL A 73 3.15 2.25 2.68
CA VAL A 73 3.96 2.19 3.90
C VAL A 73 5.41 2.44 3.52
N ASN A 74 6.09 3.30 4.27
CA ASN A 74 7.54 3.49 4.12
C ASN A 74 8.26 2.45 4.98
N SER A 75 9.19 1.70 4.37
CA SER A 75 10.04 0.73 5.05
C SER A 75 11.45 1.28 5.12
N CYS A 76 11.82 1.95 6.21
CA CYS A 76 13.19 2.45 6.36
C CYS A 76 14.19 1.29 6.57
N ARG A 77 15.46 1.52 6.20
CA ARG A 77 16.55 0.59 6.50
C ARG A 77 16.96 0.61 7.98
N ALA A 78 17.63 -0.45 8.43
CA ALA A 78 18.36 -0.45 9.69
C ALA A 78 19.45 0.65 9.65
N GLY A 79 19.27 1.70 10.46
CA GLY A 79 20.02 2.96 10.37
C GLY A 79 19.15 4.20 10.54
N GLY A 80 17.82 4.03 10.44
CA GLY A 80 16.83 5.09 10.69
C GLY A 80 16.54 5.95 9.46
N CYS A 81 15.41 6.65 9.49
CA CYS A 81 15.03 7.62 8.46
C CYS A 81 15.73 8.99 8.64
N SER A 82 16.78 9.06 9.48
CA SER A 82 17.40 10.30 9.98
C SER A 82 18.86 10.50 9.56
N THR A 83 19.40 9.69 8.65
CA THR A 83 20.72 9.99 8.09
C THR A 83 20.56 10.62 6.71
N GLU A 84 21.14 11.80 6.54
CA GLU A 84 21.34 12.57 5.30
C GLU A 84 22.15 11.81 4.24
N ARG A 85 21.77 10.57 3.93
CA ARG A 85 22.45 9.66 3.00
C ARG A 85 21.44 8.86 2.20
N SER A 86 20.54 9.56 1.52
CA SER A 86 20.21 9.17 0.15
C SER A 86 20.57 10.38 -0.71
N ASN A 87 21.68 10.30 -1.43
CA ASN A 87 22.04 11.32 -2.42
C ASN A 87 20.99 11.46 -3.55
N ASN A 88 19.86 10.72 -3.48
CA ASN A 88 18.75 10.76 -4.42
C ASN A 88 17.35 10.93 -3.77
N GLY A 89 17.22 11.13 -2.45
CA GLY A 89 15.91 11.43 -1.82
C GLY A 89 14.82 10.35 -1.88
N GLU A 90 15.07 9.17 -2.43
CA GLU A 90 14.09 8.08 -2.54
C GLU A 90 14.00 7.29 -1.23
N SER A 91 12.86 7.41 -0.53
CA SER A 91 12.53 6.54 0.60
C SER A 91 12.14 5.14 0.09
N GLU A 92 12.55 4.08 0.79
CA GLU A 92 12.07 2.73 0.52
C GLU A 92 10.62 2.57 0.98
N PHE A 93 9.78 1.95 0.15
CA PHE A 93 8.34 1.83 0.43
C PHE A 93 7.71 0.60 -0.23
N PHE A 94 6.48 0.32 0.15
CA PHE A 94 5.60 -0.58 -0.58
C PHE A 94 4.18 -0.07 -0.62
N ASP A 95 3.50 -0.31 -1.75
CA ASP A 95 2.09 0.01 -1.93
C ASP A 95 1.25 -1.25 -1.72
N TYR A 96 0.16 -1.07 -1.01
CA TYR A 96 -0.71 -2.16 -0.59
C TYR A 96 -2.16 -1.70 -0.54
N PHE A 97 -3.06 -2.66 -0.36
CA PHE A 97 -4.45 -2.37 -0.07
C PHE A 97 -5.02 -3.31 0.98
N ILE A 98 -6.09 -2.84 1.62
CA ILE A 98 -6.90 -3.58 2.58
C ILE A 98 -8.34 -3.57 2.07
N LEU A 99 -8.97 -4.75 1.98
CA LEU A 99 -10.40 -4.88 1.75
C LEU A 99 -11.11 -4.97 3.10
N PHE A 100 -12.21 -4.24 3.27
CA PHE A 100 -13.05 -4.27 4.46
C PHE A 100 -14.51 -4.58 4.11
N ASP A 101 -15.21 -5.25 5.03
CA ASP A 101 -16.67 -5.30 4.99
C ASP A 101 -17.33 -4.05 5.58
N LYS A 102 -18.65 -4.04 5.59
CA LYS A 102 -19.49 -2.94 6.13
C LYS A 102 -19.28 -2.63 7.61
N ASN A 103 -18.61 -3.50 8.35
CA ASN A 103 -18.33 -3.36 9.79
C ASN A 103 -16.84 -3.08 10.06
N ALA A 104 -16.09 -2.65 9.04
CA ALA A 104 -14.64 -2.43 9.09
C ALA A 104 -13.82 -3.70 9.45
N ASN A 105 -14.34 -4.91 9.22
CA ASN A 105 -13.52 -6.11 9.38
C ASN A 105 -12.65 -6.33 8.14
N VAL A 106 -11.36 -6.61 8.35
CA VAL A 106 -10.41 -6.92 7.27
C VAL A 106 -10.81 -8.22 6.56
N LYS A 107 -10.93 -8.17 5.23
CA LYS A 107 -11.24 -9.33 4.36
C LYS A 107 -10.06 -9.80 3.53
N ALA A 108 -9.17 -8.89 3.17
CA ALA A 108 -7.93 -9.22 2.48
C ALA A 108 -6.92 -8.10 2.67
N VAL A 109 -5.63 -8.46 2.69
CA VAL A 109 -4.51 -7.53 2.59
C VAL A 109 -3.62 -8.00 1.46
N LYS A 110 -3.12 -7.06 0.65
CA LYS A 110 -2.19 -7.40 -0.43
C LYS A 110 -1.22 -6.26 -0.72
N VAL A 111 0.05 -6.60 -0.74
CA VAL A 111 1.12 -5.76 -1.27
C VAL A 111 1.20 -5.97 -2.78
N PHE A 112 1.19 -4.89 -3.57
CA PHE A 112 1.20 -4.96 -5.04
C PHE A 112 2.35 -4.21 -5.69
N ASN A 113 3.06 -3.38 -4.94
CA ASN A 113 4.29 -2.73 -5.34
C ASN A 113 5.26 -2.78 -4.15
N TYR A 114 6.50 -3.23 -4.35
CA TYR A 114 7.49 -3.29 -3.28
C TYR A 114 8.80 -2.67 -3.77
N ALA A 115 9.01 -1.40 -3.42
CA ALA A 115 10.15 -0.58 -3.79
C ALA A 115 11.09 -0.42 -2.57
N ALA A 116 11.58 -1.54 -2.06
CA ALA A 116 12.55 -1.59 -0.98
C ALA A 116 13.53 -2.75 -1.20
N THR A 117 14.74 -2.64 -0.66
CA THR A 117 15.81 -3.63 -0.91
C THR A 117 15.73 -4.86 -0.02
N HIS A 118 15.01 -4.78 1.11
CA HIS A 118 14.87 -5.88 2.07
C HIS A 118 13.43 -6.01 2.56
N GLY A 119 13.08 -7.20 3.05
CA GLY A 119 11.80 -7.49 3.70
C GLY A 119 10.64 -7.79 2.75
N TYR A 120 10.92 -8.14 1.50
CA TYR A 120 9.91 -8.49 0.49
C TYR A 120 8.97 -9.60 0.95
N GLU A 121 9.39 -10.42 1.90
CA GLU A 121 8.64 -11.51 2.52
C GLU A 121 7.29 -11.05 3.10
N VAL A 122 7.13 -9.78 3.50
CA VAL A 122 5.83 -9.24 3.95
C VAL A 122 4.78 -9.23 2.84
N SER A 123 5.19 -9.33 1.56
CA SER A 123 4.27 -9.46 0.42
C SER A 123 3.68 -10.87 0.28
N SER A 124 4.15 -11.83 1.07
CA SER A 124 3.66 -13.21 1.06
C SER A 124 2.17 -13.26 1.37
N LYS A 125 1.40 -13.83 0.43
CA LYS A 125 -0.04 -14.09 0.61
C LYS A 125 -0.33 -14.95 1.84
N GLY A 126 0.58 -15.87 2.20
CA GLY A 126 0.41 -16.74 3.37
C GLY A 126 0.52 -15.92 4.65
N TRP A 127 1.56 -15.09 4.74
CA TRP A 127 1.78 -14.24 5.90
C TRP A 127 0.69 -13.17 6.07
N LEU A 128 0.29 -12.51 4.98
CA LEU A 128 -0.76 -11.48 4.98
C LEU A 128 -2.16 -12.00 5.37
N LYS A 129 -2.40 -13.32 5.34
CA LYS A 129 -3.69 -13.89 5.79
C LYS A 129 -3.94 -13.72 7.28
N GLN A 130 -2.89 -13.52 8.09
CA GLN A 130 -3.02 -13.33 9.54
C GLN A 130 -3.85 -12.09 9.91
N PHE A 131 -3.95 -11.10 9.02
CA PHE A 131 -4.75 -9.90 9.22
C PHE A 131 -6.25 -10.11 8.91
N VAL A 132 -6.64 -11.21 8.26
CA VAL A 132 -8.03 -11.44 7.87
C VAL A 132 -8.89 -11.68 9.12
N GLY A 133 -9.99 -10.94 9.22
CA GLY A 133 -10.89 -10.96 10.38
C GLY A 133 -10.56 -9.91 11.44
N TYR A 134 -9.42 -9.22 11.33
CA TYR A 134 -9.06 -8.15 12.25
C TYR A 134 -10.09 -7.00 12.21
N THR A 135 -10.43 -6.47 13.38
CA THR A 135 -11.24 -5.27 13.58
C THR A 135 -10.83 -4.51 14.84
N THR A 136 -11.31 -3.28 15.00
CA THR A 136 -11.02 -2.44 16.16
C THR A 136 -11.42 -3.12 17.48
N GLY A 137 -10.57 -3.01 18.49
CA GLY A 137 -10.77 -3.62 19.81
C GLY A 137 -10.11 -4.99 19.99
N GLN A 138 -9.58 -5.58 18.90
CA GLN A 138 -8.74 -6.78 18.96
C GLN A 138 -7.25 -6.43 19.07
N ASN A 139 -6.46 -7.34 19.65
CA ASN A 139 -5.00 -7.23 19.64
C ASN A 139 -4.44 -7.59 18.25
N LEU A 140 -3.31 -6.99 17.92
CA LEU A 140 -2.58 -7.21 16.67
C LEU A 140 -1.08 -6.94 16.90
N ASP A 141 -0.53 -7.58 17.93
CA ASP A 141 0.85 -7.43 18.35
C ASP A 141 1.77 -8.34 17.54
N VAL A 142 2.84 -7.77 16.97
CA VAL A 142 3.89 -8.54 16.29
C VAL A 142 4.58 -9.47 17.28
N GLY A 143 4.78 -10.74 16.88
CA GLY A 143 5.35 -11.80 17.71
C GLY A 143 4.35 -12.45 18.68
N LYS A 144 3.09 -12.02 18.70
CA LYS A 144 2.00 -12.65 19.47
C LYS A 144 0.83 -13.03 18.57
N ASP A 145 0.26 -12.03 17.90
CA ASP A 145 -0.91 -12.17 17.02
C ASP A 145 -0.50 -12.22 15.53
N VAL A 146 0.67 -11.65 15.20
CA VAL A 146 1.24 -11.64 13.84
C VAL A 146 2.68 -12.14 13.88
N ASP A 147 2.98 -13.16 13.08
CA ASP A 147 4.31 -13.75 12.98
C ASP A 147 5.38 -12.72 12.58
N THR A 148 6.54 -12.78 13.25
CA THR A 148 7.74 -12.06 12.81
C THR A 148 8.31 -12.68 11.53
N ILE A 149 8.99 -11.87 10.72
CA ILE A 149 9.78 -12.36 9.59
C ILE A 149 11.24 -11.94 9.76
N SER A 150 12.14 -12.93 9.74
CA SER A 150 13.58 -12.69 9.80
C SER A 150 14.03 -11.80 8.63
N GLY A 151 14.81 -10.76 8.93
CA GLY A 151 15.28 -9.81 7.91
C GLY A 151 14.23 -8.81 7.41
N ALA A 152 12.99 -8.87 7.88
CA ALA A 152 11.90 -7.98 7.48
C ALA A 152 11.25 -7.24 8.66
N THR A 153 11.92 -7.16 9.81
CA THR A 153 11.37 -6.61 11.05
C THR A 153 10.73 -5.23 10.83
N ILE A 154 11.42 -4.30 10.18
CA ILE A 154 10.89 -2.94 9.98
C ILE A 154 9.60 -2.97 9.15
N SER A 155 9.57 -3.72 8.05
CA SER A 155 8.38 -3.86 7.20
C SER A 155 7.23 -4.53 7.93
N VAL A 156 7.51 -5.57 8.74
CA VAL A 156 6.51 -6.28 9.56
C VAL A 156 5.82 -5.33 10.55
N TYR A 157 6.60 -4.57 11.31
CA TYR A 157 6.03 -3.61 12.26
C TYR A 157 5.29 -2.47 11.55
N ALA A 158 5.85 -1.95 10.45
CA ALA A 158 5.26 -0.83 9.73
C ALA A 158 3.90 -1.18 9.11
N ILE A 159 3.78 -2.32 8.42
CA ILE A 159 2.49 -2.73 7.83
C ILE A 159 1.47 -3.12 8.91
N THR A 160 1.91 -3.77 9.99
CA THR A 160 1.01 -4.14 11.09
C THR A 160 0.42 -2.91 11.78
N HIS A 161 1.26 -1.91 12.04
CA HIS A 161 0.83 -0.63 12.58
C HIS A 161 -0.14 0.08 11.62
N ASP A 162 0.20 0.16 10.33
CA ASP A 162 -0.65 0.86 9.36
C ASP A 162 -2.01 0.16 9.19
N ILE A 163 -2.07 -1.18 9.15
CA ILE A 163 -3.33 -1.93 9.12
C ILE A 163 -4.19 -1.61 10.35
N LYS A 164 -3.59 -1.59 11.55
CA LYS A 164 -4.28 -1.23 12.79
C LYS A 164 -4.87 0.17 12.72
N GLU A 165 -4.06 1.15 12.29
CA GLU A 165 -4.48 2.54 12.16
C GLU A 165 -5.60 2.71 11.13
N LYS A 166 -5.47 2.13 9.93
CA LYS A 166 -6.47 2.26 8.85
C LYS A 166 -7.77 1.55 9.18
N THR A 167 -7.72 0.41 9.87
CA THR A 167 -8.90 -0.27 10.39
C THR A 167 -9.64 0.63 11.39
N ASN A 168 -8.91 1.25 12.32
CA ASN A 168 -9.51 2.16 13.30
C ASN A 168 -10.09 3.43 12.67
N LEU A 169 -9.40 4.03 11.70
CA LEU A 169 -9.91 5.22 10.99
C LEU A 169 -11.21 4.93 10.25
N LEU A 170 -11.30 3.79 9.56
CA LEU A 170 -12.54 3.39 8.90
C LEU A 170 -13.65 3.12 9.94
N TYR A 171 -13.33 2.41 11.02
CA TYR A 171 -14.29 2.13 12.09
C TYR A 171 -14.90 3.42 12.68
N GLU A 172 -14.07 4.39 13.05
CA GLU A 172 -14.55 5.67 13.59
C GLU A 172 -15.35 6.47 12.55
N TYR A 173 -14.94 6.44 11.27
CA TYR A 173 -15.70 7.06 10.19
C TYR A 173 -17.11 6.47 10.09
N LEU A 174 -17.24 5.14 10.11
CA LEU A 174 -18.54 4.46 10.02
C LEU A 174 -19.42 4.70 11.26
N LYS A 175 -18.81 4.84 12.43
CA LYS A 175 -19.53 5.16 13.68
C LYS A 175 -20.18 6.55 13.65
N VAL A 176 -19.55 7.53 13.00
CA VAL A 176 -20.08 8.90 12.89
C VAL A 176 -21.23 9.01 11.86
N GLN A 177 -21.30 8.10 10.90
CA GLN A 177 -22.33 8.11 9.84
C GLN A 177 -23.62 7.35 10.21
N ASN A 178 -23.61 6.60 11.33
CA ASN A 178 -24.78 5.92 11.89
C ASN A 178 -25.41 6.78 13.00
#